data_AF-A0A916ZCL5-F1
#
_entry.id   AF-A0A916ZCL5-F1
#
_cell.length_a   1.000
_cell.length_b   1.000
_cell.length_c   1.000
_cell.angle_alpha   90.00
_cell.angle_beta   90.00
_cell.angle_gamma   90.00
#
_symmetry.space_group_name_H-M   'P 1'
#
loop_
_entity.id
_entity.type
_entity.pdbx_description
1 polymer ?
#
loop_
_entity_poly.entity_id
_entity_poly.type
_entity_poly.pdbx_seq_one_letter_code
_entity_poly.pdbx_strand_id
1 'polypeptide(L)'
;MTEMKAGHKYALGRVLFTDDDVRSFIRIECRRVGSRAAWCREVGLSPSYVGDVVSGRRAPGETMLTALGLRRVVGYEESAA
;
A
#
# COMPACT_ATOMS: atom_id res chain seq x y z
N MET A 1 -5.53 2.02 17.36
CA MET A 1 -4.39 2.94 17.19
C MET A 1 -3.14 2.07 17.24
N THR A 2 -2.87 1.35 16.15
CA THR A 2 -1.88 0.26 16.13
C THR A 2 -0.50 0.85 15.91
N GLU A 3 0.42 0.49 16.82
CA GLU A 3 1.88 0.67 16.76
C GLU A 3 2.41 0.95 15.34
N MET A 4 2.89 2.18 15.14
CA MET A 4 3.69 2.55 13.98
C MET A 4 5.05 1.87 14.11
N LYS A 5 5.30 0.81 13.33
CA LYS A 5 6.61 0.15 13.29
C LYS A 5 7.70 1.15 12.89
N ALA A 6 8.77 1.16 13.68
CA ALA A 6 10.04 1.83 13.36
C ALA A 6 10.54 1.36 11.98
N GLY A 7 10.77 2.29 11.05
CA GLY A 7 11.30 1.97 9.72
C GLY A 7 10.83 2.86 8.57
N HIS A 8 9.81 3.71 8.78
CA HIS A 8 9.31 4.59 7.74
C HIS A 8 10.23 5.79 7.52
N LYS A 9 10.55 6.08 6.25
CA LYS A 9 11.29 7.30 5.88
C LYS A 9 10.36 8.52 5.96
N TYR A 10 10.91 9.69 6.22
CA TYR A 10 10.19 10.96 6.16
C TYR A 10 10.71 11.79 5.01
N ALA A 11 9.81 12.31 4.17
CA ALA A 11 10.15 13.30 3.14
C ALA A 11 9.18 14.48 3.23
N LEU A 12 9.73 15.69 3.41
CA LEU A 12 8.94 16.93 3.54
C LEU A 12 7.81 16.82 4.59
N GLY A 13 8.14 16.27 5.77
CA GLY A 13 7.19 16.09 6.88
C GLY A 13 6.12 15.03 6.67
N ARG A 14 6.19 14.22 5.61
CA ARG A 14 5.26 13.11 5.35
C ARG A 14 5.94 11.77 5.56
N VAL A 15 5.18 10.82 6.12
CA VAL A 15 5.59 9.43 6.24
C VAL A 15 5.58 8.78 4.85
N LEU A 16 6.67 8.12 4.48
CA LEU A 16 6.78 7.31 3.28
C LEU A 16 6.55 5.85 3.63
N PHE A 17 5.61 5.23 2.92
CA PHE A 17 5.28 3.83 3.04
C PHE A 17 6.00 3.02 1.97
N THR A 18 6.51 1.86 2.36
CA THR A 18 7.10 0.89 1.44
C THR A 18 6.02 0.01 0.82
N ASP A 19 6.39 -0.79 -0.20
CA ASP A 19 5.49 -1.79 -0.76
C ASP A 19 5.03 -2.81 0.29
N ASP A 20 5.84 -3.09 1.32
CA ASP A 20 5.44 -4.01 2.39
C ASP A 20 4.38 -3.43 3.32
N ASP A 21 4.49 -2.12 3.60
CA ASP A 21 3.47 -1.38 4.34
C ASP A 21 2.15 -1.40 3.57
N VAL A 22 2.20 -1.15 2.25
CA VAL A 22 1.01 -1.24 1.39
C VAL A 22 0.40 -2.65 1.45
N ARG A 23 1.21 -3.71 1.34
CA ARG A 23 0.72 -5.09 1.49
C ARG A 23 0.08 -5.34 2.86
N SER A 24 0.63 -4.74 3.91
CA SER A 24 0.11 -4.84 5.27
C SER A 24 -1.22 -4.10 5.42
N PHE A 25 -1.36 -2.91 4.86
CA PHE A 25 -2.63 -2.18 4.83
C PHE A 25 -3.71 -2.97 4.10
N ILE A 26 -3.40 -3.58 2.95
CA ILE A 26 -4.34 -4.45 2.24
C ILE A 26 -4.83 -5.59 3.14
N ARG A 27 -3.92 -6.24 3.88
CA ARG A 27 -4.29 -7.34 4.80
C ARG A 27 -5.17 -6.85 5.95
N ILE A 28 -4.92 -5.65 6.48
CA ILE A 28 -5.73 -5.02 7.53
C ILE A 28 -7.13 -4.73 7.01
N GLU A 29 -7.25 -4.10 5.84
CA GLU A 29 -8.53 -3.80 5.21
C GLU A 29 -9.33 -5.06 4.88
N CYS A 30 -8.66 -6.10 4.35
CA CYS A 30 -9.31 -7.39 4.10
C CYS A 30 -9.85 -8.02 5.40
N ARG A 31 -9.16 -7.85 6.54
CA ARG A 31 -9.66 -8.32 7.85
C ARG A 31 -10.80 -7.45 8.35
N ARG A 32 -10.72 -6.12 8.19
CA ARG A 32 -11.76 -5.15 8.59
C ARG A 32 -13.10 -5.45 7.91
N VAL A 33 -13.07 -5.72 6.60
CA VAL A 33 -14.27 -6.05 5.81
C VAL A 33 -14.65 -7.54 5.92
N GLY A 34 -13.78 -8.36 6.52
CA GLY A 34 -14.00 -9.78 6.79
C GLY A 34 -13.49 -10.73 5.70
N SER A 35 -13.25 -10.26 4.47
CA SER A 35 -12.52 -11.04 3.47
C SER A 35 -11.88 -10.18 2.39
N ARG A 36 -10.89 -10.75 1.70
CA ARG A 36 -10.29 -10.12 0.51
C ARG A 36 -11.31 -9.90 -0.61
N ALA A 37 -12.18 -10.88 -0.85
CA ALA A 37 -13.19 -10.77 -1.90
C ALA A 37 -14.22 -9.67 -1.60
N ALA A 38 -14.58 -9.49 -0.32
CA ALA A 38 -15.46 -8.40 0.10
C ALA A 38 -14.78 -7.03 -0.08
N TRP A 39 -13.53 -6.88 0.37
CA TRP A 39 -12.77 -5.65 0.14
C TRP A 39 -12.61 -5.33 -1.35
N CYS A 40 -12.27 -6.32 -2.19
CA CYS A 40 -12.18 -6.15 -3.64
C CYS A 40 -13.47 -5.60 -4.26
N ARG A 41 -14.64 -6.07 -3.80
CA ARG A 41 -15.96 -5.57 -4.26
C ARG A 41 -16.22 -4.14 -3.78
N GLU A 42 -15.87 -3.83 -2.53
CA GLU A 42 -16.02 -2.50 -1.93
C GLU A 42 -15.22 -1.44 -2.70
N VAL A 43 -13.98 -1.76 -3.08
CA VAL A 43 -13.08 -0.80 -3.76
C VAL A 43 -13.04 -0.95 -5.30
N GLY A 44 -13.83 -1.86 -5.86
CA GLY A 44 -13.91 -2.08 -7.32
C GLY A 44 -12.64 -2.65 -7.97
N LEU A 45 -11.85 -3.44 -7.24
CA LEU A 45 -10.60 -4.04 -7.75
C LEU A 45 -10.77 -5.53 -8.05
N SER A 46 -10.04 -6.02 -9.07
CA SER A 46 -10.02 -7.45 -9.39
C SER A 46 -9.31 -8.27 -8.29
N PRO A 47 -9.89 -9.39 -7.82
CA PRO A 47 -9.24 -10.27 -6.85
C PRO A 47 -7.88 -10.80 -7.32
N SER A 48 -7.71 -11.07 -8.62
CA SER A 48 -6.44 -11.52 -9.19
C SER A 48 -5.37 -10.44 -9.09
N TYR A 49 -5.74 -9.19 -9.43
CA TYR A 49 -4.85 -8.04 -9.30
C TYR A 49 -4.42 -7.80 -7.84
N VAL A 50 -5.37 -7.85 -6.91
CA VAL A 50 -5.06 -7.75 -5.47
C VAL A 50 -4.15 -8.89 -5.03
N GLY A 51 -4.38 -10.11 -5.50
CA GLY A 51 -3.52 -11.27 -5.22
C GLY A 51 -2.09 -11.09 -5.73
N ASP A 52 -1.91 -10.56 -6.93
CA ASP A 52 -0.59 -10.27 -7.51
C ASP A 52 0.17 -9.23 -6.68
N VAL A 53 -0.50 -8.19 -6.19
CA VAL A 53 0.14 -7.17 -5.35
C VAL A 53 0.50 -7.72 -3.97
N VAL A 54 -0.43 -8.45 -3.32
CA VAL A 54 -0.19 -9.04 -2.00
C VAL A 54 0.94 -10.07 -2.02
N SER A 55 1.11 -10.78 -3.14
CA SER A 55 2.22 -11.74 -3.35
C SER A 55 3.52 -11.08 -3.83
N GLY A 56 3.52 -9.78 -4.10
CA GLY A 56 4.69 -9.05 -4.59
C GLY A 56 5.03 -9.30 -6.06
N ARG A 57 4.19 -10.04 -6.81
CA ARG A 57 4.37 -10.22 -8.27
C ARG A 57 4.15 -8.94 -9.06
N ARG A 58 3.37 -8.00 -8.50
CA ARG A 58 3.05 -6.72 -9.11
C ARG A 58 3.14 -5.59 -8.10
N ALA A 59 3.64 -4.43 -8.53
CA ALA A 59 3.61 -3.22 -7.72
C ALA A 59 2.17 -2.67 -7.60
N PRO A 60 1.83 -2.03 -6.47
CA PRO A 60 0.54 -1.35 -6.31
C PRO A 60 0.41 -0.20 -7.31
N GLY A 61 -0.70 -0.18 -8.03
CA GLY A 61 -1.05 0.83 -9.01
C GLY A 61 -1.89 1.95 -8.38
N GLU A 62 -2.13 3.00 -9.15
CA GLU A 62 -2.83 4.20 -8.68
C GLU A 62 -4.21 3.89 -8.10
N THR A 63 -5.03 3.07 -8.76
CA THR A 63 -6.37 2.71 -8.26
C THR A 63 -6.34 2.04 -6.89
N MET A 64 -5.38 1.16 -6.66
CA MET A 64 -5.19 0.51 -5.36
C MET A 64 -4.67 1.48 -4.29
N LEU A 65 -3.73 2.36 -4.66
CA LEU A 65 -3.20 3.34 -3.73
C LEU A 65 -4.30 4.33 -3.32
N THR A 66 -5.10 4.82 -4.27
CA THR A 66 -6.26 5.68 -3.99
C THR A 66 -7.28 5.00 -3.07
N ALA A 67 -7.57 3.71 -3.30
CA ALA A 67 -8.45 2.92 -2.42
C ALA A 67 -7.93 2.82 -0.97
N LEU A 68 -6.61 2.93 -0.76
CA LEU A 68 -5.97 2.93 0.55
C LEU A 68 -5.74 4.35 1.10
N GLY A 69 -6.18 5.41 0.39
CA GLY A 69 -5.88 6.80 0.74
C GLY A 69 -4.40 7.17 0.56
N LEU A 70 -3.68 6.42 -0.25
CA LEU A 70 -2.26 6.59 -0.55
C LEU A 70 -2.05 7.15 -1.96
N ARG A 71 -0.84 7.63 -2.23
CA ARG A 71 -0.38 8.02 -3.56
C ARG A 71 1.05 7.55 -3.78
N ARG A 72 1.41 7.27 -5.03
CA ARG A 72 2.78 6.90 -5.39
C ARG A 72 3.66 8.15 -5.38
N VAL A 73 4.77 8.10 -4.64
CA VAL A 73 5.81 9.13 -4.64
C VAL A 73 7.12 8.45 -5.00
N VAL A 74 7.79 8.93 -6.04
CA VAL A 74 9.13 8.46 -6.43
C VAL A 74 10.13 9.51 -5.98
N GLY A 75 11.17 9.10 -5.26
CA GLY A 75 12.21 9.99 -4.74
C GLY A 75 13.57 9.65 -5.32
N TYR A 76 14.40 10.68 -5.48
CA TYR A 76 15.79 10.62 -5.90
C TYR A 76 16.58 11.56 -4.99
N GLU A 77 17.79 11.17 -4.60
CA GLU A 77 18.67 11.97 -3.77
C GLU A 77 19.88 12.48 -4.56
N GLU A 78 20.67 13.33 -3.93
CA GLU A 78 21.83 13.97 -4.54
C GLU A 78 22.93 12.97 -4.89
N SER A 79 23.46 13.10 -6.10
CA SER A 79 24.73 12.48 -6.47
C SER A 79 25.84 13.42 -6.03
N ALA A 80 26.65 13.02 -5.06
CA ALA A 80 27.96 13.63 -4.87
C ALA A 80 28.80 13.33 -6.12
N ALA A 81 29.14 14.37 -6.88
CA ALA A 81 30.12 14.27 -7.95
C ALA A 81 31.53 14.11 -7.38
#